data_AF-A0AA52EIP5-F1
#
_entry.id   AF-A0AA52EIP5-F1
#
_cell.length_a   1.000
_cell.length_b   1.000
_cell.length_c   1.000
_cell.angle_alpha   90.00
_cell.angle_beta   90.00
_cell.angle_gamma   90.00
#
_symmetry.space_group_name_H-M   'P 1'
#
loop_
_entity.id
_entity.type
_entity.pdbx_description
1 polymer ?
#
loop_
_entity_poly.entity_id
_entity_poly.type
_entity_poly.pdbx_seq_one_letter_code
_entity_poly.pdbx_strand_id
1 'polypeptide(L)'
;MNAGRRYDLDWIRVLVFGVLIFYHIGMIYVPWTFHLNSHPPIGWLELPMSFSSLFRLSLLFMISGIVSRYMLDKMQPGYFAQSRVTRLLVPLVVAVTVFLPPQAYVEAVDKAIFQGDYFTFWRTVYFSGSWPEGMMAPFPTYNHLWYVAYLFIYSLILAAMVSLYKKVCPESLLLSIKRGIDWALSGWRLLVLPLLYYFSISVPLTTHYAETHAFVGDWGAHSKYGFIFILGYLIAKREGSWATIYKALPLVALITVLSVLALLDARFSGDNFYVSSYDVGAVFRWSIILAIFGLGMRYLNKSSRPLEYLSSAVYPFYIIHQTILLISFFYIRTYDLEDSIEASLLILITFAGCFVFYEILKRLTYIRPLIGLKRT
;
A
#
# COMPACT_ATOMS: atom_id res chain seq x y z
N MET A 1 -1.88 -28.22 4.73
CA MET A 1 -0.52 -27.61 4.80
C MET A 1 -0.20 -27.35 6.26
N ASN A 2 0.96 -27.76 6.79
CA ASN A 2 1.30 -27.61 8.22
C ASN A 2 1.07 -26.16 8.69
N ALA A 3 0.51 -26.02 9.89
CA ALA A 3 0.15 -24.75 10.56
C ALA A 3 1.39 -23.93 10.99
N GLY A 4 2.38 -23.80 10.11
CA GLY A 4 3.57 -22.98 10.27
C GLY A 4 3.37 -21.55 9.77
N ARG A 5 4.32 -20.67 10.10
CA ARG A 5 4.37 -19.28 9.62
C ARG A 5 4.43 -19.26 8.08
N ARG A 6 3.60 -18.42 7.47
CA ARG A 6 3.55 -18.18 6.02
C ARG A 6 4.68 -17.23 5.58
N TYR A 7 5.88 -17.77 5.36
CA TYR A 7 7.07 -17.00 4.97
C TYR A 7 6.92 -16.35 3.60
N ASP A 8 6.16 -16.98 2.70
CA ASP A 8 5.78 -16.45 1.40
C ASP A 8 5.10 -15.08 1.51
N LEU A 9 4.15 -14.92 2.44
CA LEU A 9 3.47 -13.64 2.67
C LEU A 9 4.39 -12.56 3.23
N ASP A 10 5.32 -12.95 4.10
CA ASP A 10 6.32 -12.03 4.65
C ASP A 10 7.28 -11.54 3.55
N TRP A 11 7.74 -12.43 2.66
CA TRP A 11 8.58 -12.08 1.51
C TRP A 11 7.84 -11.19 0.52
N ILE A 12 6.60 -11.54 0.14
CA ILE A 12 5.80 -10.71 -0.75
C ILE A 12 5.67 -9.29 -0.17
N ARG A 13 5.34 -9.16 1.11
CA ARG A 13 5.26 -7.85 1.78
C ARG A 13 6.59 -7.09 1.64
N VAL A 14 7.71 -7.71 1.99
CA VAL A 14 9.05 -7.08 1.90
C VAL A 14 9.35 -6.58 0.47
N LEU A 15 9.13 -7.43 -0.54
CA LEU A 15 9.40 -7.09 -1.94
C LEU A 15 8.50 -5.98 -2.45
N VAL A 16 7.20 -6.05 -2.14
CA VAL A 16 6.20 -5.05 -2.58
C VAL A 16 6.44 -3.69 -1.94
N PHE A 17 6.89 -3.65 -0.68
CA PHE A 17 7.36 -2.41 -0.05
C PHE A 17 8.70 -1.92 -0.64
N GLY A 18 9.61 -2.81 -1.01
CA GLY A 18 10.82 -2.43 -1.74
C GLY A 18 10.49 -1.73 -3.06
N VAL A 19 9.58 -2.31 -3.85
CA VAL A 19 9.06 -1.70 -5.08
C VAL A 19 8.39 -0.35 -4.81
N LEU A 20 7.74 -0.16 -3.65
CA LEU A 20 7.14 1.11 -3.26
C LEU A 20 8.19 2.22 -3.07
N ILE A 21 9.36 1.91 -2.53
CA ILE A 21 10.45 2.90 -2.38
C ILE A 21 10.94 3.34 -3.76
N PHE A 22 11.24 2.39 -4.64
CA PHE A 22 11.63 2.69 -6.02
C PHE A 22 10.53 3.45 -6.78
N TYR A 23 9.26 3.16 -6.50
CA TYR A 23 8.15 3.90 -7.08
C TYR A 23 8.21 5.39 -6.71
N HIS A 24 8.36 5.74 -5.43
CA HIS A 24 8.43 7.15 -5.04
C HIS A 24 9.67 7.86 -5.57
N ILE A 25 10.80 7.15 -5.71
CA ILE A 25 11.99 7.69 -6.38
C ILE A 25 11.69 7.97 -7.85
N GLY A 26 11.07 7.02 -8.56
CA GLY A 26 10.65 7.19 -9.95
C GLY A 26 9.66 8.34 -10.12
N MET A 27 8.77 8.58 -9.15
CA MET A 27 7.79 9.67 -9.15
C MET A 27 8.40 11.08 -9.16
N ILE A 28 9.69 11.23 -8.87
CA ILE A 28 10.38 12.52 -9.06
C ILE A 28 10.56 12.82 -10.56
N TYR A 29 10.78 11.80 -11.37
CA TYR A 29 11.19 11.94 -12.77
C TYR A 29 10.05 11.77 -13.79
N VAL A 30 8.84 11.45 -13.34
CA VAL A 30 7.67 11.28 -14.21
C VAL A 30 7.09 12.63 -14.66
N PRO A 31 6.34 12.67 -15.78
CA PRO A 31 5.80 13.93 -16.33
C PRO A 31 4.56 14.47 -15.57
N TRP A 32 3.93 13.70 -14.69
CA TRP A 32 2.80 14.18 -13.89
C TRP A 32 3.26 14.81 -12.57
N THR A 33 2.38 15.61 -11.98
CA THR A 33 2.67 16.35 -10.74
C THR A 33 2.94 15.43 -9.56
N PHE A 34 4.04 15.69 -8.87
CA PHE A 34 4.39 15.11 -7.58
C PHE A 34 4.75 16.21 -6.58
N HIS A 35 5.23 15.84 -5.39
CA HIS A 35 5.64 16.83 -4.37
C HIS A 35 6.79 17.71 -4.89
N LEU A 36 7.80 17.09 -5.48
CA LEU A 36 8.93 17.71 -6.15
C LEU A 36 9.21 16.90 -7.42
N ASN A 37 9.42 17.58 -8.55
CA ASN A 37 9.73 16.92 -9.83
C ASN A 37 11.11 17.36 -10.34
N SER A 38 11.79 16.47 -11.04
CA SER A 38 12.95 16.80 -11.87
C SER A 38 12.50 17.41 -13.20
N HIS A 39 13.35 18.29 -13.74
CA HIS A 39 13.14 18.93 -15.03
C HIS A 39 14.43 18.80 -15.86
N PRO A 40 14.38 18.20 -17.06
CA PRO A 40 13.21 17.65 -17.75
C PRO A 40 12.71 16.29 -17.20
N PRO A 41 11.44 15.92 -17.45
CA PRO A 41 10.92 14.60 -17.06
C PRO A 41 11.45 13.46 -17.96
N ILE A 42 11.50 12.26 -17.40
CA ILE A 42 11.92 11.01 -18.05
C ILE A 42 10.68 10.21 -18.45
N GLY A 43 10.22 10.38 -19.70
CA GLY A 43 8.94 9.82 -20.18
C GLY A 43 8.80 8.30 -20.07
N TRP A 44 9.89 7.52 -20.23
CA TRP A 44 9.79 6.06 -20.17
C TRP A 44 9.46 5.53 -18.76
N LEU A 45 9.72 6.30 -17.69
CA LEU A 45 9.41 5.91 -16.31
C LEU A 45 7.90 5.90 -16.03
N GLU A 46 7.11 6.61 -16.83
CA GLU A 46 5.67 6.68 -16.65
C GLU A 46 5.00 5.30 -16.69
N LEU A 47 5.46 4.43 -17.61
CA LEU A 47 4.97 3.06 -17.78
C LEU A 47 5.16 2.19 -16.53
N PRO A 48 6.39 1.91 -16.06
CA PRO A 48 6.60 1.07 -14.89
C PRO A 48 5.96 1.65 -13.62
N MET A 49 5.87 2.98 -13.49
CA MET A 49 5.16 3.61 -12.37
C MET A 49 3.66 3.32 -12.43
N SER A 50 3.04 3.49 -13.60
CA SER A 50 1.62 3.22 -13.80
C SER A 50 1.25 1.75 -13.54
N PHE A 51 2.02 0.80 -14.06
CA PHE A 51 1.77 -0.62 -13.80
C PHE A 51 1.91 -0.97 -12.31
N SER A 52 2.94 -0.44 -11.65
CA SER A 52 3.19 -0.68 -10.23
C SER A 52 2.06 -0.13 -9.35
N SER A 53 1.52 1.05 -9.67
CA SER A 53 0.42 1.66 -8.89
C SER A 53 -0.87 0.85 -8.94
N LEU A 54 -1.14 0.13 -10.04
CA LEU A 54 -2.39 -0.62 -10.25
C LEU A 54 -2.62 -1.75 -9.23
N PHE A 55 -1.56 -2.41 -8.74
CA PHE A 55 -1.70 -3.60 -7.88
C PHE A 55 -1.03 -3.50 -6.52
N ARG A 56 0.06 -2.74 -6.38
CA ARG A 56 0.96 -2.78 -5.21
C ARG A 56 0.21 -2.58 -3.90
N LEU A 57 -0.64 -1.56 -3.82
CA LEU A 57 -1.39 -1.24 -2.61
C LEU A 57 -2.54 -2.22 -2.35
N SER A 58 -3.24 -2.66 -3.40
CA SER A 58 -4.29 -3.68 -3.29
C SER A 58 -3.72 -4.99 -2.73
N LEU A 59 -2.51 -5.37 -3.15
CA LEU A 59 -1.78 -6.51 -2.61
C LEU A 59 -1.43 -6.34 -1.12
N LEU A 60 -0.95 -5.16 -0.71
CA LEU A 60 -0.67 -4.85 0.70
C LEU A 60 -1.93 -4.88 1.56
N PHE A 61 -3.05 -4.32 1.09
CA PHE A 61 -4.34 -4.41 1.78
C PHE A 61 -4.83 -5.84 1.92
N MET A 62 -4.68 -6.66 0.86
CA MET A 62 -5.04 -8.08 0.91
C MET A 62 -4.20 -8.84 1.95
N ILE A 63 -2.88 -8.63 1.96
CA ILE A 63 -1.98 -9.21 2.96
C ILE A 63 -2.37 -8.75 4.38
N SER A 64 -2.72 -7.48 4.54
CA SER A 64 -3.19 -6.95 5.84
C SER A 64 -4.51 -7.57 6.30
N GLY A 65 -5.41 -7.89 5.38
CA GLY A 65 -6.62 -8.68 5.66
C GLY A 65 -6.27 -10.08 6.15
N ILE A 66 -5.35 -10.77 5.45
CA ILE A 66 -4.86 -12.09 5.82
C ILE A 66 -4.26 -12.07 7.24
N VAL A 67 -3.35 -11.14 7.51
CA VAL A 67 -2.73 -10.97 8.85
C VAL A 67 -3.78 -10.67 9.91
N SER A 68 -4.78 -9.84 9.59
CA SER A 68 -5.87 -9.53 10.52
C SER A 68 -6.67 -10.77 10.91
N ARG A 69 -6.91 -11.70 9.97
CA ARG A 69 -7.55 -13.00 10.28
C ARG A 69 -6.74 -13.81 11.28
N TYR A 70 -5.42 -13.93 11.06
CA TYR A 70 -4.54 -14.64 11.99
C TYR A 70 -4.46 -13.99 13.38
N MET A 71 -4.54 -12.66 13.46
CA MET A 71 -4.55 -11.94 14.73
C MET A 71 -5.86 -12.15 15.49
N LEU A 72 -7.02 -12.00 14.84
CA LEU A 72 -8.35 -12.16 15.44
C LEU A 72 -8.67 -13.59 15.91
N ASP A 73 -7.93 -14.59 15.43
CA ASP A 73 -8.00 -15.95 15.96
C ASP A 73 -7.22 -16.13 17.28
N LYS A 74 -6.29 -15.23 17.59
CA LYS A 74 -5.44 -15.28 18.79
C LYS A 74 -5.85 -14.29 19.88
N MET A 75 -6.76 -13.36 19.59
CA MET A 75 -7.18 -12.32 20.53
C MET A 75 -8.64 -11.90 20.30
N GLN A 76 -9.27 -11.39 21.35
CA GLN A 76 -10.63 -10.84 21.24
C GLN A 76 -10.66 -9.56 20.38
N PRO A 77 -11.79 -9.23 19.74
CA PRO A 77 -11.89 -8.06 18.86
C PRO A 77 -11.49 -6.74 19.53
N GLY A 78 -11.78 -6.55 20.82
CA GLY A 78 -11.36 -5.36 21.58
C GLY A 78 -9.84 -5.22 21.70
N TYR A 79 -9.14 -6.30 22.08
CA TYR A 79 -7.67 -6.32 22.11
C TYR A 79 -7.06 -6.16 20.71
N PHE A 80 -7.72 -6.71 19.69
CA PHE A 80 -7.32 -6.47 18.30
C PHE A 80 -7.39 -4.97 17.96
N ALA A 81 -8.50 -4.30 18.23
CA ALA A 81 -8.65 -2.86 18.00
C ALA A 81 -7.60 -2.04 18.77
N GLN A 82 -7.37 -2.35 20.04
CA GLN A 82 -6.33 -1.69 20.85
C GLN A 82 -4.92 -1.89 20.28
N SER A 83 -4.63 -3.09 19.75
CA SER A 83 -3.35 -3.36 19.09
C SER A 83 -3.16 -2.53 17.81
N ARG A 84 -4.25 -2.17 17.11
CA ARG A 84 -4.22 -1.30 15.93
C ARG A 84 -3.97 0.16 16.31
N VAL A 85 -4.52 0.63 17.43
CA VAL A 85 -4.20 1.96 17.97
C VAL A 85 -2.70 2.10 18.21
N THR A 86 -2.11 1.13 18.93
CA THR A 86 -0.68 1.22 19.30
C THR A 86 0.28 1.00 18.14
N ARG A 87 -0.10 0.23 17.11
CA ARG A 87 0.78 -0.12 15.98
C ARG A 87 0.55 0.66 14.69
N LEU A 88 -0.59 1.34 14.55
CA LEU A 88 -0.95 2.10 13.36
C LEU A 88 -1.23 3.56 13.72
N LEU A 89 -2.17 3.83 14.63
CA LEU A 89 -2.58 5.21 14.94
C LEU A 89 -1.46 6.00 15.63
N VAL A 90 -0.81 5.44 16.65
CA VAL A 90 0.29 6.13 17.36
C VAL A 90 1.44 6.46 16.40
N PRO A 91 1.98 5.52 15.59
CA PRO A 91 2.99 5.86 14.59
C PRO A 91 2.51 6.86 13.53
N LEU A 92 1.25 6.77 13.11
CA LEU A 92 0.68 7.71 12.15
C LEU A 92 0.66 9.14 12.71
N VAL A 93 0.20 9.33 13.95
CA VAL A 93 0.17 10.65 14.61
C VAL A 93 1.59 11.20 14.78
N VAL A 94 2.55 10.36 15.19
CA VAL A 94 3.96 10.77 15.30
C VAL A 94 4.52 11.15 13.93
N ALA A 95 4.22 10.37 12.89
CA ALA A 95 4.67 10.68 11.56
C ALA A 95 4.10 12.00 11.05
N VAL A 96 2.78 12.20 11.17
CA VAL A 96 2.12 13.47 10.80
C VAL A 96 2.72 14.64 11.56
N THR A 97 3.04 14.50 12.85
CA THR A 97 3.55 15.64 13.64
C THR A 97 5.05 15.89 13.51
N VAL A 98 5.85 14.87 13.19
CA VAL A 98 7.33 14.92 13.24
C VAL A 98 8.01 14.57 11.92
N PHE A 99 7.60 13.47 11.27
CA PHE A 99 8.30 12.96 10.09
C PHE A 99 7.80 13.51 8.76
N LEU A 100 6.53 13.89 8.66
CA LEU A 100 5.93 14.47 7.45
C LEU A 100 6.03 16.00 7.33
N PRO A 101 6.15 16.82 8.39
CA PRO A 101 6.32 18.26 8.21
C PRO A 101 7.57 18.64 7.40
N PRO A 102 8.74 17.98 7.53
CA PRO A 102 9.90 18.30 6.69
C PRO A 102 9.66 18.15 5.19
N GLN A 103 8.91 17.12 4.75
CA GLN A 103 8.57 16.99 3.32
C GLN A 103 7.59 18.08 2.85
N ALA A 104 6.60 18.42 3.67
CA ALA A 104 5.65 19.50 3.38
C ALA A 104 6.35 20.86 3.30
N TYR A 105 7.34 21.07 4.16
CA TYR A 105 8.14 22.29 4.17
C TYR A 105 8.96 22.44 2.88
N VAL A 106 9.73 21.43 2.46
CA VAL A 106 10.54 21.54 1.24
C VAL A 106 9.67 21.72 0.00
N GLU A 107 8.49 21.09 -0.05
CA GLU A 107 7.51 21.33 -1.11
C GLU A 107 6.98 22.78 -1.09
N ALA A 108 6.60 23.30 0.08
CA ALA A 108 6.08 24.66 0.20
C ALA A 108 7.14 25.73 -0.17
N VAL A 109 8.41 25.48 0.18
CA VAL A 109 9.53 26.34 -0.21
C VAL A 109 9.79 26.25 -1.71
N ASP A 110 9.81 25.04 -2.28
CA ASP A 110 10.01 24.83 -3.71
C ASP A 110 8.95 25.52 -4.57
N LYS A 111 7.68 25.43 -4.14
CA LYS A 111 6.54 26.04 -4.84
C LYS A 111 6.36 27.53 -4.52
N ALA A 112 7.31 28.14 -3.82
CA ALA A 112 7.26 29.53 -3.36
C ALA A 112 6.00 29.90 -2.54
N ILE A 113 5.36 28.91 -1.91
CA ILE A 113 4.17 29.07 -1.05
C ILE A 113 4.57 29.56 0.34
N PHE A 114 5.78 29.23 0.78
CA PHE A 114 6.32 29.65 2.07
C PHE A 114 7.75 30.18 1.94
N GLN A 115 8.05 31.25 2.68
CA GLN A 115 9.40 31.78 2.86
C GLN A 115 9.70 31.89 4.36
N GLY A 116 10.85 31.39 4.79
CA GLY A 116 11.27 31.39 6.20
C GLY A 116 11.93 30.08 6.59
N ASP A 117 12.20 29.92 7.88
CA ASP A 117 12.81 28.70 8.43
C ASP A 117 11.75 27.61 8.74
N TYR A 118 12.24 26.38 8.85
CA TYR A 118 11.42 25.21 9.14
C TYR A 118 10.62 25.32 10.44
N PHE A 119 11.18 25.88 11.52
CA PHE A 119 10.49 25.97 12.81
C PHE A 119 9.37 27.00 12.79
N THR A 120 9.51 28.06 12.00
CA THR A 120 8.42 29.00 11.75
C THR A 120 7.31 28.30 10.98
N PHE A 121 7.61 27.62 9.85
CA PHE A 121 6.63 26.84 9.09
C PHE A 121 5.87 25.84 9.96
N TRP A 122 6.60 25.04 10.75
CA TRP A 122 6.02 24.00 11.59
C TRP A 122 5.06 24.54 12.65
N ARG A 123 5.34 25.71 13.24
CA ARG A 123 4.50 26.30 14.29
C ARG A 123 3.32 27.12 13.78
N THR A 124 3.45 27.75 12.61
CA THR A 124 2.45 28.73 12.15
C THR A 124 1.65 28.26 10.94
N VAL A 125 2.21 27.40 10.08
CA VAL A 125 1.59 27.00 8.81
C VAL A 125 1.18 25.53 8.82
N TYR A 126 2.03 24.62 9.30
CA TYR A 126 1.80 23.18 9.13
C TYR A 126 0.53 22.64 9.84
N PHE A 127 0.09 23.31 10.91
CA PHE A 127 -1.12 22.93 11.65
C PHE A 127 -2.30 23.89 11.40
N SER A 128 -2.29 24.65 10.31
CA SER A 128 -3.32 25.64 9.97
C SER A 128 -4.69 25.05 9.63
N GLY A 129 -4.76 23.78 9.23
CA GLY A 129 -5.97 23.20 8.63
C GLY A 129 -6.22 23.66 7.19
N SER A 130 -5.26 24.32 6.55
CA SER A 130 -5.40 24.85 5.19
C SER A 130 -4.94 23.87 4.11
N TRP A 131 -5.41 24.06 2.88
CA TRP A 131 -4.85 23.42 1.69
C TRP A 131 -4.47 24.51 0.69
N PRO A 132 -3.24 25.06 0.78
CA PRO A 132 -2.79 26.09 -0.15
C PRO A 132 -2.79 25.56 -1.58
N GLU A 133 -3.16 26.42 -2.53
CA GLU A 133 -3.13 26.11 -3.96
C GLU A 133 -1.69 25.74 -4.38
N GLY A 134 -1.56 24.70 -5.21
CA GLY A 134 -0.27 24.16 -5.65
C GLY A 134 0.32 23.06 -4.75
N MET A 135 -0.09 22.94 -3.49
CA MET A 135 0.34 21.83 -2.62
C MET A 135 -0.34 20.51 -3.02
N MET A 136 0.42 19.41 -2.97
CA MET A 136 -0.11 18.07 -3.25
C MET A 136 -1.03 17.53 -2.14
N ALA A 137 -0.98 18.12 -0.94
CA ALA A 137 -1.79 17.69 0.19
C ALA A 137 -2.04 18.84 1.19
N PRO A 138 -3.13 18.75 1.98
CA PRO A 138 -3.47 19.76 2.99
C PRO A 138 -2.51 19.78 4.18
N PHE A 139 -2.63 20.77 5.05
CA PHE A 139 -1.90 20.90 6.30
C PHE A 139 -2.81 20.68 7.52
N PRO A 140 -2.48 19.77 8.45
CA PRO A 140 -1.44 18.74 8.34
C PRO A 140 -1.83 17.62 7.37
N THR A 141 -0.84 16.86 6.88
CA THR A 141 -1.06 15.74 5.93
C THR A 141 -0.45 14.44 6.44
N TYR A 142 -1.08 13.32 6.09
CA TYR A 142 -0.49 11.99 6.19
C TYR A 142 0.22 11.51 4.90
N ASN A 143 0.11 12.24 3.78
CA ASN A 143 0.75 11.98 2.49
C ASN A 143 0.75 10.48 2.15
N HIS A 144 1.90 9.89 1.86
CA HIS A 144 2.07 8.49 1.50
C HIS A 144 1.63 7.50 2.57
N LEU A 145 1.39 7.95 3.81
CA LEU A 145 0.88 7.13 4.93
C LEU A 145 -0.65 6.94 4.92
N TRP A 146 -1.35 7.43 3.90
CA TRP A 146 -2.79 7.21 3.74
C TRP A 146 -3.18 5.72 3.86
N TYR A 147 -2.34 4.81 3.36
CA TYR A 147 -2.58 3.36 3.48
C TYR A 147 -2.73 2.92 4.95
N VAL A 148 -1.94 3.50 5.87
CA VAL A 148 -2.02 3.21 7.31
C VAL A 148 -3.30 3.77 7.92
N ALA A 149 -3.71 4.97 7.51
CA ALA A 149 -4.97 5.57 7.95
C ALA A 149 -6.17 4.70 7.53
N TYR A 150 -6.22 4.27 6.27
CA TYR A 150 -7.27 3.40 5.75
C TYR A 150 -7.24 2.04 6.44
N LEU A 151 -6.06 1.43 6.59
CA LEU A 151 -5.89 0.16 7.26
C LEU A 151 -6.34 0.20 8.73
N PHE A 152 -6.08 1.30 9.43
CA PHE A 152 -6.53 1.48 10.80
C PHE A 152 -8.06 1.43 10.87
N ILE A 153 -8.75 2.24 10.06
CA ILE A 153 -10.22 2.28 10.07
C ILE A 153 -10.82 0.95 9.60
N TYR A 154 -10.32 0.36 8.52
CA TYR A 154 -10.79 -0.97 8.07
C TYR A 154 -10.60 -2.04 9.14
N SER A 155 -9.52 -1.97 9.90
CA SER A 155 -9.31 -2.88 11.02
C SER A 155 -10.31 -2.65 12.16
N LEU A 156 -10.67 -1.41 12.48
CA LEU A 156 -11.70 -1.12 13.49
C LEU A 156 -13.08 -1.59 13.04
N ILE A 157 -13.45 -1.32 11.79
CA ILE A 157 -14.70 -1.82 11.18
C ILE A 157 -14.73 -3.35 11.24
N LEU A 158 -13.64 -4.02 10.85
CA LEU A 158 -13.54 -5.47 10.94
C LEU A 158 -13.68 -5.96 12.39
N ALA A 159 -13.07 -5.29 13.37
CA ALA A 159 -13.21 -5.63 14.78
C ALA A 159 -14.66 -5.52 15.26
N ALA A 160 -15.35 -4.44 14.87
CA ALA A 160 -16.75 -4.21 15.17
C ALA A 160 -17.64 -5.29 14.52
N MET A 161 -17.46 -5.56 13.22
CA MET A 161 -18.17 -6.61 12.49
C MET A 161 -17.99 -7.98 13.16
N VAL A 162 -16.76 -8.32 13.55
CA VAL A 162 -16.44 -9.60 14.23
C VAL A 162 -17.08 -9.69 15.61
N SER A 163 -17.07 -8.59 16.36
CA SER A 163 -17.76 -8.53 17.65
C SER A 163 -19.28 -8.68 17.47
N LEU A 164 -19.85 -8.06 16.45
CA LEU A 164 -21.29 -8.06 16.22
C LEU A 164 -21.79 -9.44 15.78
N TYR A 165 -21.17 -10.06 14.76
CA TYR A 165 -21.66 -11.36 14.27
C TYR A 165 -21.50 -12.47 15.32
N LYS A 166 -20.46 -12.40 16.16
CA LYS A 166 -20.27 -13.39 17.25
C LYS A 166 -21.35 -13.28 18.33
N LYS A 167 -21.93 -12.10 18.53
CA LYS A 167 -22.99 -11.85 19.52
C LYS A 167 -24.39 -12.13 18.97
N VAL A 168 -24.63 -11.79 17.71
CA VAL A 168 -25.98 -11.72 17.13
C VAL A 168 -26.32 -12.93 16.25
N CYS A 169 -25.34 -13.51 15.54
CA CYS A 169 -25.63 -14.54 14.56
C CYS A 169 -25.73 -15.94 15.20
N PRO A 170 -26.84 -16.68 14.98
CA PRO A 170 -26.94 -18.08 15.36
C PRO A 170 -25.84 -18.92 14.70
N GLU A 171 -25.44 -20.00 15.37
CA GLU A 171 -24.38 -20.89 14.86
C GLU A 171 -24.72 -21.50 13.48
N SER A 172 -25.99 -21.85 13.26
CA SER A 172 -26.49 -22.36 11.98
C SER A 172 -26.29 -21.35 10.83
N LEU A 173 -26.58 -20.07 11.07
CA LEU A 173 -26.37 -19.00 10.09
C LEU A 173 -24.87 -18.81 9.82
N LEU A 174 -24.02 -18.83 10.85
CA LEU A 174 -22.57 -18.72 10.69
C LEU A 174 -21.98 -19.87 9.88
N LEU A 175 -22.49 -21.10 10.06
CA LEU A 175 -22.10 -22.25 9.26
C LEU A 175 -22.52 -22.09 7.80
N SER A 176 -23.75 -21.63 7.53
CA SER A 176 -24.23 -21.34 6.17
C SER A 176 -23.40 -20.26 5.49
N ILE A 177 -23.07 -19.17 6.19
CA ILE A 177 -22.19 -18.11 5.69
C ILE A 177 -20.80 -18.67 5.36
N LYS A 178 -20.22 -19.48 6.25
CA LYS A 178 -18.91 -20.10 6.02
C LYS A 178 -18.91 -20.97 4.76
N ARG A 179 -19.94 -21.82 4.58
CA ARG A 179 -20.11 -22.67 3.39
C ARG A 179 -20.27 -21.85 2.12
N GLY A 180 -21.07 -20.78 2.15
CA GLY A 180 -21.23 -19.87 1.02
C GLY A 180 -19.91 -19.22 0.61
N ILE A 181 -19.11 -18.78 1.58
CA ILE A 181 -17.78 -18.20 1.32
C ILE A 181 -16.81 -19.27 0.79
N ASP A 182 -16.81 -20.49 1.34
CA ASP A 182 -15.99 -21.60 0.81
C ASP A 182 -16.33 -21.90 -0.65
N TRP A 183 -17.62 -21.94 -0.98
CA TRP A 183 -18.09 -22.13 -2.34
C TRP A 183 -17.66 -20.99 -3.28
N ALA A 184 -17.81 -19.74 -2.84
CA ALA A 184 -17.48 -18.56 -3.63
C ALA A 184 -15.97 -18.40 -3.85
N LEU A 185 -15.16 -18.72 -2.84
CA LEU A 185 -13.70 -18.53 -2.85
C LEU A 185 -12.93 -19.80 -3.19
N SER A 186 -13.53 -20.71 -3.96
CA SER A 186 -12.87 -21.94 -4.43
C SER A 186 -13.09 -22.19 -5.92
N GLY A 187 -12.14 -22.89 -6.55
CA GLY A 187 -12.18 -23.21 -7.98
C GLY A 187 -12.19 -21.95 -8.85
N TRP A 188 -12.76 -22.07 -10.06
CA TRP A 188 -12.82 -20.96 -11.02
C TRP A 188 -13.54 -19.71 -10.46
N ARG A 189 -14.43 -19.86 -9.47
CA ARG A 189 -15.18 -18.75 -8.87
C ARG A 189 -14.29 -17.76 -8.14
N LEU A 190 -13.19 -18.22 -7.55
CA LEU A 190 -12.18 -17.33 -6.97
C LEU A 190 -11.54 -16.42 -8.03
N LEU A 191 -11.45 -16.88 -9.27
CA LEU A 191 -10.88 -16.09 -10.37
C LEU A 191 -11.89 -15.06 -10.88
N VAL A 192 -13.18 -15.44 -10.94
CA VAL A 192 -14.23 -14.65 -11.61
C VAL A 192 -15.00 -13.73 -10.66
N LEU A 193 -15.42 -14.19 -9.48
CA LEU A 193 -16.29 -13.40 -8.60
C LEU A 193 -15.66 -12.08 -8.13
N PRO A 194 -14.36 -12.02 -7.75
CA PRO A 194 -13.72 -10.75 -7.45
C PRO A 194 -13.66 -9.80 -8.65
N LEU A 195 -13.50 -10.32 -9.87
CA LEU A 195 -13.57 -9.50 -11.09
C LEU A 195 -14.97 -8.95 -11.33
N LEU A 196 -16.01 -9.77 -11.15
CA LEU A 196 -17.39 -9.31 -11.24
C LEU A 196 -17.66 -8.18 -10.24
N TYR A 197 -17.17 -8.30 -9.00
CA TYR A 197 -17.24 -7.19 -8.04
C TYR A 197 -16.53 -5.93 -8.56
N TYR A 198 -15.32 -6.06 -9.09
CA TYR A 198 -14.59 -4.92 -9.64
C TYR A 198 -15.38 -4.24 -10.76
N PHE A 199 -15.92 -4.99 -11.73
CA PHE A 199 -16.69 -4.42 -12.84
C PHE A 199 -18.03 -3.83 -12.41
N SER A 200 -18.74 -4.48 -11.48
CA SER A 200 -20.08 -4.03 -11.08
C SER A 200 -20.06 -2.87 -10.08
N ILE A 201 -19.00 -2.72 -9.28
CA ILE A 201 -18.96 -1.76 -8.18
C ILE A 201 -17.74 -0.85 -8.28
N SER A 202 -16.53 -1.41 -8.29
CA SER A 202 -15.33 -0.57 -8.16
C SER A 202 -15.02 0.27 -9.39
N VAL A 203 -15.18 -0.26 -10.60
CA VAL A 203 -14.92 0.46 -11.85
C VAL A 203 -15.89 1.64 -11.97
N PRO A 204 -17.22 1.48 -11.86
CA PRO A 204 -18.16 2.61 -11.88
C PRO A 204 -17.86 3.66 -10.81
N LEU A 205 -17.53 3.24 -9.59
CA LEU A 205 -17.20 4.19 -8.52
C LEU A 205 -15.90 4.94 -8.80
N THR A 206 -14.88 4.29 -9.36
CA THR A 206 -13.60 4.93 -9.64
C THR A 206 -13.69 5.86 -10.86
N THR A 207 -14.58 5.58 -11.82
CA THR A 207 -14.85 6.47 -12.96
C THR A 207 -15.64 7.72 -12.55
N HIS A 208 -16.44 7.64 -11.49
CA HIS A 208 -17.23 8.78 -10.99
C HIS A 208 -16.56 9.55 -9.85
N TYR A 209 -15.78 8.87 -9.00
CA TYR A 209 -15.08 9.43 -7.86
C TYR A 209 -13.58 9.17 -8.00
N ALA A 210 -12.83 10.23 -8.31
CA ALA A 210 -11.38 10.17 -8.35
C ALA A 210 -10.81 9.79 -6.97
N GLU A 211 -9.70 9.06 -6.97
CA GLU A 211 -9.00 8.70 -5.74
C GLU A 211 -8.32 9.93 -5.15
N THR A 212 -8.82 10.41 -4.03
CA THR A 212 -8.31 11.62 -3.36
C THR A 212 -7.37 11.30 -2.20
N HIS A 213 -7.41 10.07 -1.70
CA HIS A 213 -6.72 9.64 -0.49
C HIS A 213 -7.14 10.39 0.77
N ALA A 214 -8.24 11.16 0.74
CA ALA A 214 -8.71 12.00 1.85
C ALA A 214 -9.49 11.22 2.93
N PHE A 215 -9.57 9.89 2.83
CA PHE A 215 -10.44 9.00 3.59
C PHE A 215 -11.94 9.32 3.40
N VAL A 216 -12.41 10.47 3.85
CA VAL A 216 -13.82 10.86 3.71
C VAL A 216 -14.13 11.17 2.24
N GLY A 217 -15.21 10.56 1.73
CA GLY A 217 -15.67 10.77 0.35
C GLY A 217 -14.88 10.01 -0.72
N ASP A 218 -13.86 9.24 -0.34
CA ASP A 218 -13.02 8.47 -1.28
C ASP A 218 -13.65 7.10 -1.63
N TRP A 219 -14.88 7.14 -2.15
CA TRP A 219 -15.71 5.94 -2.39
C TRP A 219 -15.08 4.99 -3.42
N GLY A 220 -14.40 5.53 -4.43
CA GLY A 220 -13.62 4.75 -5.40
C GLY A 220 -12.54 3.92 -4.70
N ALA A 221 -11.69 4.56 -3.89
CA ALA A 221 -10.65 3.86 -3.13
C ALA A 221 -11.24 2.88 -2.09
N HIS A 222 -12.33 3.25 -1.42
CA HIS A 222 -13.00 2.38 -0.44
C HIS A 222 -13.55 1.10 -1.05
N SER A 223 -14.21 1.21 -2.21
CA SER A 223 -14.73 0.05 -2.91
C SER A 223 -13.61 -0.92 -3.30
N LYS A 224 -12.44 -0.41 -3.69
CA LYS A 224 -11.30 -1.21 -4.11
C LYS A 224 -10.56 -1.83 -2.92
N TYR A 225 -10.07 -0.98 -2.01
CA TYR A 225 -9.18 -1.39 -0.93
C TYR A 225 -9.91 -2.04 0.23
N GLY A 226 -11.13 -1.59 0.53
CA GLY A 226 -11.98 -2.21 1.53
C GLY A 226 -12.37 -3.64 1.11
N PHE A 227 -12.77 -3.81 -0.16
CA PHE A 227 -13.07 -5.13 -0.73
C PHE A 227 -11.87 -6.07 -0.66
N ILE A 228 -10.71 -5.67 -1.18
CA ILE A 228 -9.54 -6.56 -1.23
C ILE A 228 -9.01 -6.89 0.18
N PHE A 229 -9.13 -5.96 1.13
CA PHE A 229 -8.81 -6.21 2.54
C PHE A 229 -9.72 -7.29 3.14
N ILE A 230 -11.04 -7.19 2.94
CA ILE A 230 -11.99 -8.21 3.40
C ILE A 230 -11.75 -9.54 2.68
N LEU A 231 -11.51 -9.53 1.36
CA LEU A 231 -11.18 -10.73 0.60
C LEU A 231 -9.95 -11.44 1.20
N GLY A 232 -8.90 -10.68 1.52
CA GLY A 232 -7.73 -11.18 2.24
C GLY A 232 -8.07 -11.86 3.57
N TYR A 233 -8.91 -11.23 4.39
CA TYR A 233 -9.40 -11.82 5.64
C TYR A 233 -10.16 -13.15 5.41
N LEU A 234 -10.98 -13.21 4.36
CA LEU A 234 -11.81 -14.37 4.04
C LEU A 234 -11.01 -15.56 3.48
N ILE A 235 -9.96 -15.33 2.68
CA ILE A 235 -9.15 -16.41 2.09
C ILE A 235 -8.09 -16.98 3.03
N ALA A 236 -7.67 -16.23 4.05
CA ALA A 236 -6.46 -16.47 4.82
C ALA A 236 -6.24 -17.94 5.27
N LYS A 237 -7.30 -18.59 5.76
CA LYS A 237 -7.26 -19.97 6.27
C LYS A 237 -8.03 -20.99 5.43
N ARG A 238 -8.37 -20.65 4.18
CA ARG A 238 -9.11 -21.54 3.28
C ARG A 238 -8.14 -22.26 2.37
N GLU A 239 -7.83 -23.53 2.69
CA GLU A 239 -6.92 -24.35 1.88
C GLU A 239 -7.42 -24.48 0.43
N GLY A 240 -8.73 -24.57 0.21
CA GLY A 240 -9.32 -24.59 -1.12
C GLY A 240 -9.00 -23.35 -1.96
N SER A 241 -8.99 -22.16 -1.35
CA SER A 241 -8.60 -20.91 -2.02
C SER A 241 -7.12 -20.94 -2.41
N TRP A 242 -6.23 -21.28 -1.48
CA TRP A 242 -4.79 -21.34 -1.75
C TRP A 242 -4.42 -22.42 -2.77
N ALA A 243 -5.06 -23.59 -2.72
CA ALA A 243 -4.89 -24.65 -3.71
C ALA A 243 -5.35 -24.20 -5.11
N THR A 244 -6.45 -23.43 -5.17
CA THR A 244 -6.94 -22.84 -6.42
C THR A 244 -5.91 -21.85 -6.99
N ILE A 245 -5.40 -20.92 -6.18
CA ILE A 245 -4.39 -19.93 -6.59
C ILE A 245 -3.15 -20.63 -7.14
N TYR A 246 -2.66 -21.65 -6.44
CA TYR A 246 -1.46 -22.39 -6.86
C TYR A 246 -1.69 -23.13 -8.19
N LYS A 247 -2.83 -23.82 -8.35
CA LYS A 247 -3.18 -24.55 -9.59
C LYS A 247 -3.43 -23.61 -10.76
N ALA A 248 -4.03 -22.46 -10.53
CA ALA A 248 -4.34 -21.47 -11.56
C ALA A 248 -3.13 -20.63 -11.97
N LEU A 249 -1.96 -20.78 -11.34
CA LEU A 249 -0.77 -19.95 -11.58
C LEU A 249 -0.42 -19.77 -13.07
N PRO A 250 -0.33 -20.82 -13.91
CA PRO A 250 -0.01 -20.63 -15.34
C PRO A 250 -1.05 -19.78 -16.07
N LEU A 251 -2.34 -20.00 -15.76
CA LEU A 251 -3.44 -19.25 -16.37
C LEU A 251 -3.42 -17.78 -15.93
N VAL A 252 -3.30 -17.50 -14.63
CA VAL A 252 -3.30 -16.10 -14.14
C VAL A 252 -2.03 -15.36 -14.57
N ALA A 253 -0.89 -16.06 -14.71
CA ALA A 253 0.32 -15.47 -15.28
C ALA A 253 0.13 -15.11 -16.76
N LEU A 254 -0.48 -16.00 -17.56
CA LEU A 254 -0.81 -15.70 -18.95
C LEU A 254 -1.78 -14.51 -19.04
N ILE A 255 -2.85 -14.49 -18.25
CA ILE A 255 -3.81 -13.37 -18.20
C ILE A 255 -3.08 -12.07 -17.84
N THR A 256 -2.18 -12.11 -16.86
CA THR A 256 -1.39 -10.94 -16.46
C THR A 256 -0.58 -10.39 -17.64
N VAL A 257 0.14 -11.25 -18.35
CA VAL A 257 0.94 -10.84 -19.53
C VAL A 257 0.04 -10.28 -20.63
N LEU A 258 -1.08 -10.94 -20.93
CA LEU A 258 -2.04 -10.46 -21.93
C LEU A 258 -2.64 -9.11 -21.54
N SER A 259 -2.96 -8.88 -20.26
CA SER A 259 -3.44 -7.59 -19.77
C SER A 259 -2.37 -6.51 -19.87
N VAL A 260 -1.09 -6.83 -19.65
CA VAL A 260 0.01 -5.88 -19.88
C VAL A 260 0.08 -5.51 -21.35
N LEU A 261 0.05 -6.49 -22.26
CA LEU A 261 0.09 -6.23 -23.70
C LEU A 261 -1.11 -5.38 -24.14
N ALA A 262 -2.32 -5.66 -23.64
CA ALA A 262 -3.51 -4.88 -23.94
C ALA A 262 -3.41 -3.44 -23.39
N LEU A 263 -2.84 -3.24 -22.20
CA LEU A 263 -2.62 -1.90 -21.65
C LEU A 263 -1.55 -1.11 -22.42
N LEU A 264 -0.50 -1.78 -22.92
CA LEU A 264 0.50 -1.17 -23.79
C LEU A 264 -0.10 -0.80 -25.14
N ASP A 265 -0.87 -1.71 -25.75
CA ASP A 265 -1.56 -1.45 -27.01
C ASP A 265 -2.53 -0.27 -26.88
N ALA A 266 -3.39 -0.26 -25.85
CA ALA A 266 -4.30 0.86 -25.59
C ALA A 266 -3.57 2.21 -25.41
N ARG A 267 -2.33 2.20 -24.91
CA ARG A 267 -1.53 3.41 -24.74
C ARG A 267 -0.87 3.88 -26.04
N PHE A 268 -0.36 2.96 -26.86
CA PHE A 268 0.41 3.30 -28.06
C PHE A 268 -0.44 3.40 -29.33
N SER A 269 -1.60 2.73 -29.36
CA SER A 269 -2.49 2.66 -30.53
C SER A 269 -3.56 3.76 -30.55
N GLY A 270 -3.64 4.61 -29.52
CA GLY A 270 -4.65 5.67 -29.39
C GLY A 270 -6.07 5.15 -29.08
N ASP A 271 -7.07 6.06 -29.06
CA ASP A 271 -8.48 5.84 -28.62
C ASP A 271 -9.30 4.77 -29.39
N ASN A 272 -8.68 3.92 -30.20
CA ASN A 272 -9.38 2.89 -31.00
C ASN A 272 -9.71 1.60 -30.24
N PHE A 273 -9.53 1.55 -28.92
CA PHE A 273 -9.84 0.35 -28.12
C PHE A 273 -11.21 0.47 -27.41
N TYR A 274 -12.14 -0.41 -27.77
CA TYR A 274 -13.50 -0.50 -27.19
C TYR A 274 -13.55 -0.97 -25.73
N VAL A 275 -12.42 -1.41 -25.15
CA VAL A 275 -12.32 -1.83 -23.75
C VAL A 275 -11.69 -0.71 -22.95
N SER A 276 -12.40 -0.20 -21.95
CA SER A 276 -11.91 0.87 -21.08
C SER A 276 -10.59 0.46 -20.42
N SER A 277 -9.61 1.35 -20.36
CA SER A 277 -8.34 1.12 -19.65
C SER A 277 -8.57 0.73 -18.19
N TYR A 278 -9.70 1.16 -17.60
CA TYR A 278 -10.16 0.75 -16.28
C TYR A 278 -10.53 -0.74 -16.20
N ASP A 279 -11.15 -1.29 -17.25
CA ASP A 279 -11.57 -2.70 -17.29
C ASP A 279 -10.36 -3.63 -17.39
N VAL A 280 -9.45 -3.35 -18.33
CA VAL A 280 -8.18 -4.10 -18.44
C VAL A 280 -7.34 -3.93 -17.18
N GLY A 281 -7.34 -2.74 -16.58
CA GLY A 281 -6.69 -2.47 -15.30
C GLY A 281 -7.23 -3.33 -14.15
N ALA A 282 -8.54 -3.61 -14.11
CA ALA A 282 -9.14 -4.50 -13.12
C ALA A 282 -8.70 -5.97 -13.32
N VAL A 283 -8.67 -6.44 -14.57
CA VAL A 283 -8.19 -7.79 -14.92
C VAL A 283 -6.71 -7.93 -14.57
N PHE A 284 -5.87 -6.96 -14.96
CA PHE A 284 -4.46 -6.92 -14.61
C PHE A 284 -4.27 -6.96 -13.10
N ARG A 285 -4.92 -6.06 -12.35
CA ARG A 285 -4.82 -5.97 -10.88
C ARG A 285 -5.12 -7.30 -10.21
N TRP A 286 -6.19 -7.98 -10.59
CA TRP A 286 -6.54 -9.24 -9.94
C TRP A 286 -5.59 -10.38 -10.35
N SER A 287 -5.30 -10.50 -11.64
CA SER A 287 -4.43 -11.56 -12.16
C SER A 287 -3.00 -11.46 -11.61
N ILE A 288 -2.41 -10.26 -11.53
CA ILE A 288 -1.06 -10.07 -10.97
C ILE A 288 -1.02 -10.38 -9.46
N ILE A 289 -2.05 -10.02 -8.70
CA ILE A 289 -2.14 -10.36 -7.26
C ILE A 289 -2.14 -11.88 -7.07
N LEU A 290 -2.94 -12.60 -7.86
CA LEU A 290 -2.99 -14.06 -7.81
C LEU A 290 -1.68 -14.70 -8.27
N ALA A 291 -1.07 -14.18 -9.34
CA ALA A 291 0.22 -14.63 -9.84
C ALA A 291 1.32 -14.44 -8.78
N ILE A 292 1.38 -13.28 -8.11
CA ILE A 292 2.35 -13.00 -7.05
C ILE A 292 2.15 -13.96 -5.87
N PHE A 293 0.91 -14.23 -5.45
CA PHE A 293 0.68 -15.23 -4.40
C PHE A 293 1.09 -16.64 -4.83
N GLY A 294 0.75 -17.06 -6.05
CA GLY A 294 1.14 -18.37 -6.57
C GLY A 294 2.67 -18.54 -6.68
N LEU A 295 3.36 -17.52 -7.19
CA LEU A 295 4.83 -17.46 -7.26
C LEU A 295 5.45 -17.45 -5.87
N GLY A 296 4.91 -16.66 -4.94
CA GLY A 296 5.38 -16.62 -3.57
C GLY A 296 5.26 -17.97 -2.86
N MET A 297 4.13 -18.67 -3.04
CA MET A 297 3.95 -20.03 -2.52
C MET A 297 4.96 -21.01 -3.11
N ARG A 298 5.28 -20.89 -4.41
CA ARG A 298 6.20 -21.79 -5.12
C ARG A 298 7.67 -21.54 -4.78
N TYR A 299 8.07 -20.28 -4.64
CA TYR A 299 9.50 -19.91 -4.59
C TYR A 299 9.93 -19.25 -3.28
N LEU A 300 9.02 -18.61 -2.53
CA LEU A 300 9.34 -17.76 -1.38
C LEU A 300 8.88 -18.35 -0.03
N ASN A 301 8.47 -19.63 0.02
CA ASN A 301 8.01 -20.25 1.25
C ASN A 301 9.16 -20.82 2.11
N LYS A 302 10.18 -20.01 2.38
CA LYS A 302 11.34 -20.38 3.22
C LYS A 302 11.71 -19.24 4.16
N SER A 303 12.06 -19.58 5.42
CA SER A 303 12.65 -18.61 6.34
C SER A 303 14.09 -18.28 5.94
N SER A 304 14.53 -17.07 6.28
CA SER A 304 15.92 -16.65 6.14
C SER A 304 16.22 -15.51 7.12
N ARG A 305 17.49 -15.34 7.52
CA ARG A 305 17.90 -14.22 8.38
C ARG A 305 17.58 -12.84 7.75
N PRO A 306 17.80 -12.61 6.43
CA PRO A 306 17.38 -11.38 5.79
C PRO A 306 15.87 -11.12 5.88
N LEU A 307 15.04 -12.16 5.68
CA LEU A 307 13.58 -12.03 5.76
C LEU A 307 13.13 -11.58 7.16
N GLU A 308 13.69 -12.18 8.21
CA GLU A 308 13.34 -11.85 9.59
C GLU A 308 13.68 -10.39 9.91
N TYR A 309 14.88 -9.95 9.50
CA TYR A 309 15.31 -8.57 9.67
C TYR A 309 14.42 -7.59 8.88
N LEU A 310 14.27 -7.82 7.57
CA LEU A 310 13.53 -6.92 6.68
C LEU A 310 12.04 -6.86 7.06
N SER A 311 11.45 -7.99 7.48
CA SER A 311 10.04 -8.01 7.93
C SER A 311 9.77 -7.06 9.09
N SER A 312 10.73 -6.86 10.00
CA SER A 312 10.63 -5.89 11.08
C SER A 312 10.95 -4.46 10.63
N ALA A 313 11.85 -4.29 9.66
CA ALA A 313 12.29 -2.99 9.17
C ALA A 313 11.30 -2.32 8.18
N VAL A 314 10.48 -3.10 7.49
CA VAL A 314 9.57 -2.63 6.43
C VAL A 314 8.67 -1.48 6.88
N TYR A 315 8.07 -1.56 8.08
CA TYR A 315 7.15 -0.53 8.53
C TYR A 315 7.86 0.79 8.91
N PRO A 316 8.96 0.77 9.68
CA PRO A 316 9.82 1.95 9.87
C PRO A 316 10.33 2.57 8.56
N PHE A 317 10.75 1.75 7.60
CA PHE A 317 11.20 2.23 6.28
C PHE A 317 10.05 2.95 5.56
N TYR A 318 8.88 2.34 5.55
CA TYR A 318 7.68 2.93 4.96
C TYR A 318 7.32 4.29 5.59
N ILE A 319 7.49 4.47 6.91
CA ILE A 319 7.25 5.75 7.57
C ILE A 319 8.14 6.85 7.00
N ILE A 320 9.45 6.61 6.88
CA ILE A 320 10.43 7.69 6.70
C ILE A 320 10.96 7.86 5.27
N HIS A 321 10.84 6.84 4.41
CA HIS A 321 11.53 6.81 3.10
C HIS A 321 11.24 8.05 2.23
N GLN A 322 9.97 8.44 2.10
CA GLN A 322 9.59 9.58 1.25
C GLN A 322 10.10 10.91 1.81
N THR A 323 10.10 11.08 3.14
CA THR A 323 10.68 12.29 3.75
C THR A 323 12.16 12.41 3.45
N ILE A 324 12.93 11.32 3.62
CA ILE A 324 14.36 11.31 3.28
C ILE A 324 14.56 11.61 1.81
N LEU A 325 13.78 10.96 0.95
CA LEU A 325 13.84 11.15 -0.50
C LEU A 325 13.63 12.61 -0.91
N LEU A 326 12.53 13.23 -0.47
CA LEU A 326 12.18 14.59 -0.88
C LEU A 326 13.16 15.63 -0.35
N ILE A 327 13.62 15.49 0.90
CA ILE A 327 14.67 16.36 1.45
C ILE A 327 15.97 16.19 0.66
N SER A 328 16.36 14.95 0.37
CA SER A 328 17.59 14.67 -0.37
C SER A 328 17.52 15.26 -1.77
N PHE A 329 16.43 15.05 -2.49
CA PHE A 329 16.23 15.61 -3.82
C PHE A 329 16.24 17.14 -3.82
N PHE A 330 15.56 17.77 -2.85
CA PHE A 330 15.51 19.23 -2.73
C PHE A 330 16.92 19.87 -2.68
N TYR A 331 17.88 19.22 -2.01
CA TYR A 331 19.27 19.68 -1.93
C TYR A 331 20.17 19.16 -3.05
N ILE A 332 19.98 17.93 -3.54
CA ILE A 332 20.88 17.33 -4.55
C ILE A 332 20.68 17.98 -5.91
N ARG A 333 19.44 18.35 -6.26
CA ARG A 333 19.15 18.98 -7.56
C ARG A 333 19.91 20.29 -7.80
N THR A 334 20.41 20.96 -6.75
CA THR A 334 21.20 22.20 -6.91
C THR A 334 22.59 21.98 -7.51
N TYR A 335 23.05 20.72 -7.55
CA TYR A 335 24.34 20.35 -8.12
C TYR A 335 24.28 20.04 -9.63
N ASP A 336 23.10 20.11 -10.25
CA ASP A 336 22.88 19.90 -11.70
C ASP A 336 23.55 18.61 -12.22
N LEU A 337 23.34 17.52 -11.49
CA LEU A 337 23.91 16.21 -11.81
C LEU A 337 23.16 15.57 -12.98
N GLU A 338 23.82 14.67 -13.70
CA GLU A 338 23.15 13.79 -14.66
C GLU A 338 22.08 12.94 -13.95
N ASP A 339 20.90 12.79 -14.55
CA ASP A 339 19.75 12.04 -14.01
C ASP A 339 20.13 10.65 -13.46
N SER A 340 21.04 9.94 -14.13
CA SER A 340 21.47 8.60 -13.72
C SER A 340 22.25 8.61 -12.40
N ILE A 341 23.10 9.63 -12.21
CA ILE A 341 23.90 9.85 -11.01
C ILE A 341 23.00 10.34 -9.88
N GLU A 342 22.12 11.32 -10.16
CA GLU A 342 21.16 11.84 -9.20
C GLU A 342 20.25 10.73 -8.67
N ALA A 343 19.63 9.95 -9.56
CA ALA A 343 18.76 8.84 -9.16
C ALA A 343 19.51 7.78 -8.35
N SER A 344 20.75 7.46 -8.72
CA SER A 344 21.59 6.51 -7.98
C SER A 344 21.91 7.01 -6.57
N LEU A 345 22.22 8.30 -6.42
CA LEU A 345 22.43 8.94 -5.12
C LEU A 345 21.15 8.96 -4.28
N LEU A 346 20.00 9.29 -4.87
CA LEU A 346 18.72 9.28 -4.17
C LEU A 346 18.35 7.88 -3.68
N ILE A 347 18.58 6.84 -4.49
CA ILE A 347 18.40 5.44 -4.08
C ILE A 347 19.31 5.14 -2.88
N LEU A 348 20.61 5.43 -3.00
CA LEU A 348 21.59 5.12 -1.95
C LEU A 348 21.25 5.84 -0.65
N ILE A 349 20.98 7.15 -0.70
CA ILE A 349 20.68 7.98 0.48
C ILE A 349 19.35 7.56 1.10
N THR A 350 18.32 7.28 0.30
CA THR A 350 17.01 6.85 0.81
C THR A 350 17.12 5.52 1.55
N PHE A 351 17.79 4.51 0.95
CA PHE A 351 17.98 3.23 1.62
C PHE A 351 18.89 3.35 2.84
N ALA A 352 20.05 3.99 2.72
CA ALA A 352 20.99 4.18 3.82
C ALA A 352 20.32 4.93 4.99
N GLY A 353 19.60 6.00 4.70
CA GLY A 353 18.84 6.78 5.68
C GLY A 353 17.75 5.94 6.36
N CYS A 354 17.02 5.11 5.62
CA CYS A 354 16.06 4.17 6.20
C CYS A 354 16.73 3.16 7.13
N PHE A 355 17.88 2.59 6.74
CA PHE A 355 18.66 1.68 7.57
C PHE A 355 19.14 2.36 8.84
N VAL A 356 19.74 3.55 8.74
CA VAL A 356 20.21 4.34 9.89
C VAL A 356 19.05 4.67 10.83
N PHE A 357 17.93 5.16 10.29
CA PHE A 357 16.71 5.45 11.05
C PHE A 357 16.23 4.22 11.83
N TYR A 358 16.12 3.07 11.17
CA TYR A 358 15.70 1.84 11.81
C TYR A 358 16.71 1.34 12.86
N GLU A 359 18.01 1.35 12.57
CA GLU A 359 19.07 0.89 13.48
C GLU A 359 19.17 1.72 14.75
N ILE A 360 18.96 3.04 14.65
CA ILE A 360 18.93 3.94 15.81
C ILE A 360 17.67 3.65 16.63
N LEU A 361 16.49 3.75 16.01
CA LEU A 361 15.23 3.71 16.75
C LEU A 361 14.89 2.33 17.31
N LYS A 362 15.33 1.24 16.66
CA LYS A 362 15.15 -0.11 17.22
C LYS A 362 15.93 -0.32 18.52
N ARG A 363 16.98 0.47 18.80
CA ARG A 363 17.77 0.39 20.05
C ARG A 363 17.13 1.19 21.20
N LEU A 364 16.18 2.07 20.89
CA LEU A 364 15.51 2.95 21.86
C LEU A 364 14.17 2.35 22.29
N THR A 365 14.18 1.54 23.36
CA THR A 365 13.01 0.75 23.83
C THR A 365 11.71 1.54 23.95
N TYR A 366 11.78 2.79 24.43
CA TYR A 366 10.61 3.65 24.62
C TYR A 366 10.09 4.30 23.33
N ILE A 367 10.95 4.42 22.30
CA ILE A 367 10.61 5.04 21.01
C ILE A 367 10.09 3.99 20.00
N ARG A 368 10.41 2.71 20.19
CA ARG A 368 9.92 1.60 19.34
C ARG A 368 8.42 1.69 18.99
N PRO A 369 7.49 1.94 19.93
CA PRO A 369 6.06 2.04 19.58
C PRO A 369 5.72 3.23 18.68
N LEU A 370 6.52 4.31 18.72
CA LEU A 370 6.32 5.50 17.90
C LEU A 370 6.61 5.24 16.41
N ILE A 371 7.31 4.14 16.10
CA ILE A 371 7.57 3.68 14.73
C ILE A 371 6.94 2.30 14.45
N GLY A 372 5.96 1.90 15.27
CA GLY A 372 5.20 0.65 15.10
C GLY A 372 5.94 -0.63 15.45
N LEU A 373 7.10 -0.54 16.11
CA LEU A 373 7.80 -1.69 16.68
C LEU A 373 7.22 -2.07 18.05
N LYS A 374 7.35 -3.35 18.42
CA LYS A 374 6.97 -3.82 19.77
C LYS A 374 7.99 -3.33 20.81
N ARG A 375 7.54 -3.11 22.05
CA ARG A 375 8.44 -2.77 23.18
C ARG A 375 9.37 -3.92 23.57
N THR A 376 8.91 -5.16 23.43
CA THR A 376 9.64 -6.39 23.75
C THR A 376 10.62 -6.77 22.66
#